data_AF-A0A959D7P1-F1
#
_entry.id   AF-A0A959D7P1-F1
#
_cell.length_a   1.000
_cell.length_b   1.000
_cell.length_c   1.000
_cell.angle_alpha   90.00
_cell.angle_beta   90.00
_cell.angle_gamma   90.00
#
_symmetry.space_group_name_H-M   'P 1'
#
loop_
_entity.id
_entity.type
_entity.pdbx_description
1 polymer ?
#
loop_
_entity_poly.entity_id
_entity_poly.type
_entity_poly.pdbx_seq_one_letter_code
_entity_poly.pdbx_strand_id
1 'polypeptide(L)'
;MADKGIDISEAEPAATRNADGINYLLAIAVDEYEHCPRLYNCVQDARRLIEVLSTRYQFEKRHTFTLFNEQATEHAIIDAFKKLVGLIRPEDNLLILFSGHGEYEEAIDEGYWIPVDAPLGHTNEYIANSRIVKYIRAIHSHHTFLIVDSCFSGSLFANRSLGQPAISSRLDEIPSRWLLTAGRNELVSDGKPGSHSPFADNVIYFLENNAEPSLSVTALIDKVVNAVIHNARQTPRGEPLQDVGHRGGQFHFYRKGVTPTCSAATAAVEQHPALPTRANYRKYGLILATALTVGVLIFMLARQLAAPLEIKNAEKKEQISAAGALLLQQARYDSLLTAATGLFQEATGREQYEEALALFGQALRFAENNGLDAETAENGIRQCRKMLPSSAPEPEQGKAAINNYPTLLAKGRSLFENGKFSEASQALEEALKINPQGKDARAFLLKCREELDWQRAEKTAAEQGYRAFLKAYPNSSHTEQAQQNIAALYRYELYFATNLNQDNLLTINIGKGKAPFDITITYLATGEQIRKTAPDAQPFEVALSQFNSKEGKHMVEIVVRDHNFKAKGQKMPLLK
;
A
#
# COMPACT_ATOMS: atom_id res chain seq x y z
N MET A 1 -10.50 33.42 28.20
CA MET A 1 -11.60 32.82 28.96
C MET A 1 -11.27 31.34 29.05
N ALA A 2 -10.89 30.89 30.25
CA ALA A 2 -10.68 29.48 30.53
C ALA A 2 -12.02 28.76 30.39
N ASP A 3 -12.14 27.84 29.43
CA ASP A 3 -13.29 26.96 29.38
C ASP A 3 -12.94 25.65 30.06
N LYS A 4 -13.86 25.23 30.91
CA LYS A 4 -13.65 24.36 32.06
C LYS A 4 -13.65 22.89 31.61
N GLY A 5 -12.82 22.11 32.32
CA GLY A 5 -13.16 20.82 32.92
C GLY A 5 -14.12 19.92 32.14
N ILE A 6 -13.63 18.73 31.79
CA ILE A 6 -14.44 17.59 31.38
C ILE A 6 -15.54 17.37 32.43
N ASP A 7 -16.79 17.69 32.07
CA ASP A 7 -17.95 17.29 32.83
C ASP A 7 -18.28 15.83 32.47
N ILE A 8 -17.97 14.92 33.40
CA ILE A 8 -18.14 13.47 33.28
C ILE A 8 -18.94 12.92 34.46
N SER A 9 -19.99 13.61 34.87
CA SER A 9 -21.02 13.06 35.75
C SER A 9 -22.40 13.25 35.14
N GLU A 10 -22.87 12.23 34.41
CA GLU A 10 -24.23 11.68 34.46
C GLU A 10 -24.43 10.74 33.26
N ALA A 11 -24.26 9.43 33.51
CA ALA A 11 -24.84 8.43 32.61
C ALA A 11 -26.35 8.39 32.89
N GLU A 12 -27.12 9.17 32.13
CA GLU A 12 -28.59 9.09 32.14
C GLU A 12 -29.07 7.73 31.57
N PRO A 13 -30.23 7.22 32.05
CA PRO A 13 -30.68 5.87 31.76
C PRO A 13 -31.07 5.70 30.29
N ALA A 14 -30.68 4.55 29.75
CA ALA A 14 -30.99 3.96 28.44
C ALA A 14 -32.07 4.69 27.62
N ALA A 15 -31.67 5.76 26.93
CA ALA A 15 -32.38 6.25 25.77
C ALA A 15 -32.52 5.09 24.77
N THR A 16 -33.72 4.89 24.24
CA THR A 16 -34.06 3.86 23.25
C THR A 16 -32.99 3.81 22.15
N ARG A 17 -32.18 2.75 22.17
CA ARG A 17 -31.10 2.54 21.20
C ARG A 17 -31.71 2.25 19.84
N ASN A 18 -31.32 3.01 18.82
CA ASN A 18 -31.70 2.73 17.44
C ASN A 18 -31.13 1.37 17.00
N ALA A 19 -31.82 0.71 16.07
CA ALA A 19 -31.47 -0.63 15.57
C ALA A 19 -30.12 -0.71 14.82
N ASP A 20 -29.55 0.44 14.45
CA ASP A 20 -28.40 0.56 13.53
C ASP A 20 -27.04 0.73 14.22
N GLY A 21 -26.98 0.61 15.56
CA GLY A 21 -25.74 0.77 16.34
C GLY A 21 -25.27 2.24 16.48
N ILE A 22 -24.38 2.50 17.45
CA ILE A 22 -23.83 3.84 17.71
C ILE A 22 -22.44 3.98 17.08
N ASN A 23 -22.17 5.08 16.36
CA ASN A 23 -20.83 5.41 15.87
C ASN A 23 -20.06 6.22 16.93
N TYR A 24 -19.11 5.57 17.60
CA TYR A 24 -18.17 6.21 18.52
C TYR A 24 -16.93 6.73 17.79
N LEU A 25 -16.37 7.82 18.29
CA LEU A 25 -15.14 8.42 17.79
C LEU A 25 -14.18 8.67 18.96
N LEU A 26 -12.94 8.18 18.86
CA LEU A 26 -11.83 8.59 19.72
C LEU A 26 -10.82 9.35 18.87
N ALA A 27 -10.55 10.61 19.19
CA ALA A 27 -9.54 11.41 18.51
C ALA A 27 -8.43 11.81 19.48
N ILE A 28 -7.21 11.40 19.17
CA ILE A 28 -6.00 11.70 19.92
C ILE A 28 -5.10 12.51 19.00
N ALA A 29 -4.73 13.73 19.41
CA ALA A 29 -3.86 14.57 18.60
C ALA A 29 -2.93 15.42 19.46
N VAL A 30 -1.65 15.44 19.12
CA VAL A 30 -0.63 16.08 19.96
C VAL A 30 0.28 16.94 19.10
N ASP A 31 0.21 18.24 19.34
CA ASP A 31 1.11 19.25 18.77
C ASP A 31 2.18 19.66 19.79
N GLU A 32 1.76 19.89 21.04
CA GLU A 32 2.54 20.54 22.09
C GLU A 32 3.22 19.53 23.03
N TYR A 33 4.16 18.73 22.50
CA TYR A 33 4.95 17.78 23.29
C TYR A 33 5.82 18.47 24.35
N GLU A 34 5.93 17.86 25.53
CA GLU A 34 6.77 18.36 26.62
C GLU A 34 8.27 18.15 26.35
N HIS A 35 8.60 17.04 25.68
CA HIS A 35 9.99 16.59 25.49
C HIS A 35 10.39 16.32 24.04
N CYS A 36 9.42 16.30 23.12
CA CYS A 36 9.65 16.08 21.68
C CYS A 36 9.53 17.40 20.89
N PRO A 37 10.04 17.45 19.64
CA PRO A 37 9.81 18.60 18.77
C PRO A 37 8.32 18.87 18.56
N ARG A 38 7.92 20.14 18.64
CA ARG A 38 6.53 20.55 18.43
C ARG A 38 6.05 20.25 17.00
N LEU A 39 4.81 19.78 16.89
CA LEU A 39 4.03 19.73 15.65
C LEU A 39 3.02 20.89 15.62
N TYR A 40 2.42 21.17 14.48
CA TYR A 40 1.63 22.38 14.26
C TYR A 40 0.21 22.12 13.79
N ASN A 41 -0.07 20.95 13.19
CA ASN A 41 -1.34 20.71 12.52
C ASN A 41 -2.13 19.52 13.07
N CYS A 42 -1.59 18.71 13.98
CA CYS A 42 -2.26 17.49 14.46
C CYS A 42 -3.62 17.78 15.09
N VAL A 43 -3.70 18.76 15.99
CA VAL A 43 -4.95 19.13 16.66
C VAL A 43 -5.91 19.81 15.67
N GLN A 44 -5.39 20.61 14.74
CA GLN A 44 -6.19 21.24 13.68
C GLN A 44 -6.86 20.19 12.78
N ASP A 45 -6.09 19.19 12.35
CA ASP A 45 -6.53 18.10 11.49
C ASP A 45 -7.61 17.25 12.18
N ALA A 46 -7.37 16.86 13.44
CA ALA A 46 -8.34 16.12 14.22
C ALA A 46 -9.65 16.90 14.42
N ARG A 47 -9.57 18.20 14.74
CA ARG A 47 -10.75 19.06 14.88
C ARG A 47 -11.53 19.16 13.57
N ARG A 48 -10.85 19.33 12.45
CA ARG A 48 -11.49 19.43 11.14
C ARG A 48 -12.18 18.12 10.76
N LEU A 49 -11.53 16.98 10.96
CA LEU A 49 -12.16 15.67 10.74
C LEU A 49 -13.39 15.47 11.62
N ILE A 50 -13.33 15.79 12.92
CA ILE A 50 -14.49 15.70 13.82
C ILE A 50 -15.63 16.59 13.32
N GLU A 51 -15.33 17.81 12.85
CA GLU A 51 -16.32 18.71 12.28
C GLU A 51 -16.99 18.09 11.04
N VAL A 52 -16.21 17.58 10.08
CA VAL A 52 -16.74 16.95 8.86
C VAL A 52 -17.60 15.73 9.19
N LEU A 53 -17.11 14.86 10.08
CA LEU A 53 -17.82 13.66 10.51
C LEU A 53 -19.12 14.02 11.23
N SER A 54 -19.08 15.01 12.13
CA SER A 54 -20.25 15.42 12.91
C SER A 54 -21.25 16.28 12.15
N THR A 55 -20.86 16.89 11.04
CA THR A 55 -21.76 17.70 10.19
C THR A 55 -22.37 16.90 9.05
N ARG A 56 -21.56 16.08 8.37
CA ARG A 56 -21.97 15.38 7.13
C ARG A 56 -22.32 13.91 7.34
N TYR A 57 -21.78 13.27 8.37
CA TYR A 57 -21.91 11.83 8.61
C TYR A 57 -22.59 11.53 9.95
N GLN A 58 -22.89 10.26 10.19
CA GLN A 58 -23.63 9.80 11.37
C GLN A 58 -22.77 9.67 12.63
N PHE A 59 -21.88 10.64 12.86
CA PHE A 59 -21.14 10.77 14.12
C PHE A 59 -21.76 11.88 14.96
N GLU A 60 -22.03 11.59 16.23
CA GLU A 60 -22.64 12.54 17.14
C GLU A 60 -21.62 12.99 18.19
N LYS A 61 -21.62 14.29 18.52
CA LYS A 61 -20.67 14.87 19.47
C LYS A 61 -20.65 14.17 20.84
N ARG A 62 -21.80 13.68 21.32
CA ARG A 62 -21.91 12.98 22.61
C ARG A 62 -21.20 11.61 22.64
N HIS A 63 -20.88 11.04 21.49
CA HIS A 63 -20.13 9.79 21.33
C HIS A 63 -18.71 10.04 20.80
N THR A 64 -18.25 11.29 20.81
CA THR A 64 -16.89 11.70 20.43
C THR A 64 -16.06 12.00 21.68
N PHE A 65 -14.97 11.28 21.84
CA PHE A 65 -13.95 11.47 22.88
C PHE A 65 -12.71 12.10 22.26
N THR A 66 -12.16 13.12 22.89
CA THR A 66 -10.97 13.83 22.40
C THR A 66 -9.90 13.91 23.48
N LEU A 67 -8.66 13.66 23.11
CA LEU A 67 -7.47 13.90 23.94
C LEU A 67 -6.49 14.75 23.13
N PHE A 68 -6.39 16.04 23.44
CA PHE A 68 -5.53 16.97 22.72
C PHE A 68 -4.43 17.55 23.62
N ASN A 69 -3.21 17.66 23.07
CA ASN A 69 -2.05 18.25 23.74
C ASN A 69 -1.88 17.73 25.18
N GLU A 70 -1.95 18.60 26.19
CA GLU A 70 -1.72 18.26 27.60
C GLU A 70 -2.65 17.15 28.14
N GLN A 71 -3.75 16.88 27.45
CA GLN A 71 -4.68 15.80 27.82
C GLN A 71 -4.25 14.43 27.29
N ALA A 72 -3.37 14.38 26.29
CA ALA A 72 -2.96 13.17 25.59
C ALA A 72 -1.75 12.49 26.27
N THR A 73 -1.83 12.33 27.59
CA THR A 73 -0.82 11.60 28.36
C THR A 73 -0.92 10.10 28.13
N GLU A 74 0.15 9.35 28.39
CA GLU A 74 0.14 7.88 28.28
C GLU A 74 -1.04 7.30 29.08
N HIS A 75 -1.20 7.77 30.32
CA HIS A 75 -2.24 7.32 31.23
C HIS A 75 -3.65 7.61 30.68
N ALA A 76 -3.90 8.83 30.19
CA ALA A 76 -5.22 9.23 29.69
C ALA A 76 -5.61 8.48 28.41
N ILE A 77 -4.66 8.27 27.49
CA ILE A 77 -4.90 7.50 26.27
C ILE A 77 -5.29 6.07 26.62
N ILE A 78 -4.55 5.44 27.52
CA ILE A 78 -4.80 4.05 27.95
C ILE A 78 -6.15 3.92 28.67
N ASP A 79 -6.50 4.88 29.52
CA ASP A 79 -7.78 4.87 30.20
C ASP A 79 -8.96 5.13 29.26
N ALA A 80 -8.77 5.94 28.21
CA ALA A 80 -9.76 6.06 27.14
C ALA A 80 -10.00 4.71 26.45
N PHE A 81 -8.96 3.97 26.07
CA PHE A 81 -9.11 2.63 25.50
C PHE A 81 -9.82 1.66 26.45
N LYS A 82 -9.46 1.62 27.74
CA LYS A 82 -10.16 0.79 28.74
C LYS A 82 -11.63 1.15 28.87
N LYS A 83 -11.96 2.45 28.84
CA LYS A 83 -13.35 2.91 28.89
C LYS A 83 -14.14 2.43 27.67
N LEU A 84 -13.54 2.49 26.47
CA LEU A 84 -14.16 1.99 25.24
C LEU A 84 -14.44 0.49 25.31
N VAL A 85 -13.53 -0.31 25.89
CA VAL A 85 -13.74 -1.76 26.11
C VAL A 85 -15.02 -2.04 26.92
N GLY A 86 -15.31 -1.22 27.95
CA GLY A 86 -16.50 -1.39 28.77
C GLY A 86 -17.78 -0.75 28.19
N LEU A 87 -17.63 0.19 27.25
CA LEU A 87 -18.74 1.01 26.74
C LEU A 87 -19.35 0.46 25.45
N ILE A 88 -18.51 0.01 24.51
CA ILE A 88 -18.90 -0.34 23.14
C ILE A 88 -19.52 -1.74 23.08
N ARG A 89 -20.62 -1.87 22.32
CA ARG A 89 -21.34 -3.14 22.13
C ARG A 89 -21.15 -3.71 20.71
N PRO A 90 -21.46 -5.02 20.50
CA PRO A 90 -21.38 -5.71 19.20
C PRO A 90 -22.06 -5.06 18.01
N GLU A 91 -23.09 -4.26 18.25
CA GLU A 91 -23.81 -3.48 17.24
C GLU A 91 -23.17 -2.13 16.92
N ASP A 92 -22.31 -1.60 17.79
CA ASP A 92 -21.74 -0.25 17.69
C ASP A 92 -20.50 -0.22 16.79
N ASN A 93 -20.16 0.94 16.24
CA ASN A 93 -18.95 1.14 15.44
C ASN A 93 -17.96 2.07 16.14
N LEU A 94 -16.68 1.91 15.85
CA LEU A 94 -15.61 2.73 16.41
C LEU A 94 -14.69 3.28 15.32
N LEU A 95 -14.52 4.60 15.30
CA LEU A 95 -13.46 5.28 14.58
C LEU A 95 -12.41 5.78 15.58
N ILE A 96 -11.15 5.49 15.34
CA ILE A 96 -10.02 6.02 16.11
C ILE A 96 -9.16 6.88 15.18
N LEU A 97 -8.90 8.11 15.59
CA LEU A 97 -7.97 9.04 14.94
C LEU A 97 -6.77 9.22 15.85
N PHE A 98 -5.57 9.00 15.34
CA PHE A 98 -4.32 9.39 16.00
C PHE A 98 -3.50 10.28 15.08
N SER A 99 -3.05 11.43 15.56
CA SER A 99 -2.13 12.31 14.84
C SER A 99 -1.05 12.82 15.78
N GLY A 100 0.22 12.58 15.43
CA GLY A 100 1.34 12.90 16.32
C GLY A 100 2.64 12.23 15.91
N HIS A 101 3.63 12.27 16.80
CA HIS A 101 4.89 11.56 16.67
C HIS A 101 4.69 10.06 16.84
N GLY A 102 5.46 9.33 16.05
CA GLY A 102 5.62 7.91 16.21
C GLY A 102 7.09 7.56 16.03
N GLU A 103 7.52 6.50 16.71
CA GLU A 103 8.87 5.97 16.63
C GLU A 103 8.81 4.48 16.33
N TYR A 104 9.86 3.95 15.71
CA TYR A 104 9.95 2.53 15.38
C TYR A 104 11.32 1.99 15.73
N GLU A 105 11.30 0.89 16.47
CA GLU A 105 12.47 0.23 16.97
C GLU A 105 12.76 -0.99 16.09
N GLU A 106 13.65 -0.81 15.10
CA GLU A 106 14.04 -1.85 14.15
C GLU A 106 14.53 -3.13 14.82
N ALA A 107 15.18 -3.02 15.98
CA ALA A 107 15.76 -4.15 16.70
C ALA A 107 14.72 -5.18 17.15
N ILE A 108 13.48 -4.75 17.38
CA ILE A 108 12.39 -5.62 17.86
C ILE A 108 11.12 -5.57 17.00
N ASP A 109 11.15 -4.88 15.86
CA ASP A 109 10.03 -4.76 14.92
C ASP A 109 8.75 -4.22 15.62
N GLU A 110 8.91 -3.19 16.46
CA GLU A 110 7.80 -2.58 17.21
C GLU A 110 7.73 -1.07 16.92
N GLY A 111 6.51 -0.58 16.67
CA GLY A 111 6.26 0.86 16.54
C GLY A 111 5.52 1.40 17.75
N TYR A 112 5.63 2.69 17.96
CA TYR A 112 5.14 3.35 19.15
C TYR A 112 4.40 4.63 18.81
N TRP A 113 3.31 4.89 19.54
CA TRP A 113 2.68 6.20 19.62
C TRP A 113 3.32 6.95 20.77
N ILE A 114 3.75 8.20 20.52
CA ILE A 114 4.40 9.03 21.53
C ILE A 114 3.32 9.90 22.18
N PRO A 115 3.01 9.73 23.48
CA PRO A 115 2.12 10.65 24.21
C PRO A 115 2.81 11.98 24.53
N VAL A 116 2.03 12.97 24.97
CA VAL A 116 2.52 14.36 25.19
C VAL A 116 3.63 14.44 26.24
N ASP A 117 3.56 13.58 27.26
CA ASP A 117 4.40 13.53 28.45
C ASP A 117 5.61 12.58 28.30
N ALA A 118 5.80 11.97 27.13
CA ALA A 118 6.84 10.97 26.95
C ALA A 118 8.23 11.59 26.72
N PRO A 119 9.26 11.20 27.48
CA PRO A 119 10.62 11.66 27.25
C PRO A 119 11.24 11.06 25.97
N LEU A 120 12.02 11.86 25.23
CA LEU A 120 12.66 11.42 24.00
C LEU A 120 13.64 10.25 24.25
N GLY A 121 13.43 9.13 23.57
CA GLY A 121 14.29 7.94 23.67
C GLY A 121 13.94 6.99 24.83
N HIS A 122 12.87 7.27 25.57
CA HIS A 122 12.36 6.42 26.65
C HIS A 122 11.19 5.56 26.14
N THR A 123 11.49 4.53 25.35
CA THR A 123 10.48 3.69 24.68
C THR A 123 9.53 2.97 25.65
N ASN A 124 9.93 2.81 26.93
CA ASN A 124 9.09 2.28 28.00
C ASN A 124 7.92 3.19 28.41
N GLU A 125 7.98 4.47 28.07
CA GLU A 125 6.93 5.49 28.32
C GLU A 125 6.15 5.81 27.04
N TYR A 126 6.47 5.13 25.93
CA TYR A 126 5.67 5.19 24.71
C TYR A 126 4.60 4.10 24.69
N ILE A 127 3.58 4.29 23.84
CA ILE A 127 2.51 3.32 23.68
C ILE A 127 2.81 2.41 22.49
N ALA A 128 3.26 1.19 22.75
CA ALA A 128 3.52 0.20 21.71
C ALA A 128 2.28 -0.12 20.86
N ASN A 129 2.46 -0.29 19.56
CA ASN A 129 1.42 -0.67 18.62
C ASN A 129 0.80 -2.02 18.99
N SER A 130 1.62 -2.97 19.47
CA SER A 130 1.11 -4.25 20.02
C SER A 130 0.16 -4.07 21.22
N ARG A 131 0.32 -3.02 22.02
CA ARG A 131 -0.59 -2.66 23.12
C ARG A 131 -1.91 -2.09 22.59
N ILE A 132 -1.87 -1.25 21.56
CA ILE A 132 -3.08 -0.74 20.88
C ILE A 132 -3.87 -1.89 20.26
N VAL A 133 -3.20 -2.81 19.56
CA VAL A 133 -3.82 -4.01 18.96
C VAL A 133 -4.54 -4.88 19.99
N LYS A 134 -3.99 -5.03 21.21
CA LYS A 134 -4.65 -5.75 22.31
C LYS A 134 -5.95 -5.07 22.74
N TYR A 135 -6.00 -3.74 22.80
CA TYR A 135 -7.24 -3.02 23.10
C TYR A 135 -8.26 -3.13 21.98
N ILE A 136 -7.85 -3.00 20.71
CA ILE A 136 -8.74 -3.19 19.56
C ILE A 136 -9.37 -4.59 19.60
N ARG A 137 -8.58 -5.62 19.90
CA ARG A 137 -9.08 -7.00 20.05
C ARG A 137 -10.11 -7.14 21.17
N ALA A 138 -9.95 -6.38 22.26
CA ALA A 138 -10.85 -6.40 23.41
C ALA A 138 -12.13 -5.57 23.19
N ILE A 139 -12.12 -4.60 22.28
CA ILE A 139 -13.30 -3.80 21.94
C ILE A 139 -14.20 -4.60 20.98
N HIS A 140 -15.42 -4.90 21.43
CA HIS A 140 -16.37 -5.71 20.67
C HIS A 140 -17.28 -4.87 19.75
N SER A 141 -16.77 -3.88 19.01
CA SER A 141 -17.59 -3.15 18.01
C SER A 141 -17.92 -4.01 16.78
N HIS A 142 -19.03 -3.73 16.08
CA HIS A 142 -19.33 -4.29 14.76
C HIS A 142 -18.24 -3.91 13.75
N HIS A 143 -17.94 -2.62 13.61
CA HIS A 143 -16.81 -2.14 12.82
C HIS A 143 -15.82 -1.31 13.64
N THR A 144 -14.53 -1.47 13.34
CA THR A 144 -13.46 -0.60 13.85
C THR A 144 -12.66 -0.06 12.68
N PHE A 145 -12.45 1.25 12.62
CA PHE A 145 -11.57 1.85 11.64
C PHE A 145 -10.57 2.78 12.33
N LEU A 146 -9.30 2.65 11.99
CA LEU A 146 -8.22 3.47 12.51
C LEU A 146 -7.67 4.34 11.38
N ILE A 147 -7.49 5.63 11.66
CA ILE A 147 -6.75 6.57 10.80
C ILE A 147 -5.58 7.09 11.64
N VAL A 148 -4.36 6.78 11.22
CA VAL A 148 -3.14 7.05 11.98
C VAL A 148 -2.21 7.92 11.15
N ASP A 149 -2.12 9.19 11.50
CA ASP A 149 -1.24 10.19 10.91
C ASP A 149 0.00 10.40 11.77
N SER A 150 0.86 9.39 11.78
CA SER A 150 2.13 9.40 12.50
C SER A 150 3.21 8.63 11.73
N CYS A 151 4.47 8.95 12.04
CA CYS A 151 5.61 8.24 11.46
C CYS A 151 5.55 6.77 11.91
N PHE A 152 5.97 5.87 11.02
CA PHE A 152 6.15 4.44 11.33
C PHE A 152 4.90 3.69 11.84
N SER A 153 3.72 4.21 11.53
CA SER A 153 2.42 3.58 11.84
C SER A 153 2.17 2.27 11.06
N GLY A 154 2.99 1.98 10.03
CA GLY A 154 2.91 0.75 9.24
C GLY A 154 3.30 -0.54 10.00
N SER A 155 3.97 -0.44 11.15
CA SER A 155 4.26 -1.60 12.01
C SER A 155 3.00 -2.22 12.66
N LEU A 156 1.88 -1.50 12.69
CA LEU A 156 0.57 -2.05 13.09
C LEU A 156 0.11 -3.22 12.19
N PHE A 157 0.72 -3.40 11.00
CA PHE A 157 0.41 -4.48 10.07
C PHE A 157 1.19 -5.78 10.33
N ALA A 158 1.85 -5.95 11.48
CA ALA A 158 2.64 -7.15 11.81
C ALA A 158 1.76 -8.41 12.01
N ASN A 159 1.36 -9.03 10.89
CA ASN A 159 1.17 -10.48 10.68
C ASN A 159 0.94 -10.76 9.17
N ARG A 160 1.82 -11.58 8.57
CA ARG A 160 1.91 -11.82 7.12
C ARG A 160 0.88 -12.84 6.60
N SER A 161 -0.01 -12.43 5.70
CA SER A 161 -0.40 -13.14 4.46
C SER A 161 -1.47 -12.35 3.71
N LEU A 162 -1.28 -12.17 2.39
CA LEU A 162 -2.13 -11.40 1.49
C LEU A 162 -3.38 -12.21 1.08
N GLY A 163 -4.53 -11.55 1.13
CA GLY A 163 -5.76 -11.99 0.46
C GLY A 163 -6.73 -10.82 0.36
N GLN A 164 -6.96 -10.29 -0.84
CA GLN A 164 -8.04 -9.37 -1.12
C GLN A 164 -9.31 -10.17 -1.46
N PRO A 165 -10.45 -9.98 -0.76
CA PRO A 165 -11.74 -10.42 -1.27
C PRO A 165 -12.29 -9.38 -2.25
N ALA A 166 -12.72 -9.83 -3.43
CA ALA A 166 -13.52 -9.04 -4.35
C ALA A 166 -15.02 -9.09 -3.96
N ILE A 167 -15.61 -7.89 -3.86
CA ILE A 167 -17.01 -7.45 -4.05
C ILE A 167 -18.14 -8.44 -3.75
N SER A 168 -18.93 -8.14 -2.71
CA SER A 168 -20.39 -8.37 -2.72
C SER A 168 -21.09 -7.27 -1.89
N SER A 169 -22.37 -7.01 -2.18
CA SER A 169 -23.19 -5.92 -1.60
C SER A 169 -23.67 -6.15 -0.15
N ARG A 170 -22.93 -6.94 0.65
CA ARG A 170 -23.27 -7.27 2.05
C ARG A 170 -22.09 -7.19 3.03
N LEU A 171 -21.03 -6.44 2.68
CA LEU A 171 -19.83 -6.34 3.53
C LEU A 171 -20.07 -5.54 4.82
N ASP A 172 -21.09 -4.68 4.84
CA ASP A 172 -21.51 -3.91 6.02
C ASP A 172 -22.13 -4.78 7.12
N GLU A 173 -22.67 -5.96 6.78
CA GLU A 173 -23.25 -6.87 7.78
C GLU A 173 -22.15 -7.67 8.52
N ILE A 174 -20.94 -7.68 7.97
CA ILE A 174 -19.83 -8.51 8.44
C ILE A 174 -18.89 -7.65 9.29
N PRO A 175 -18.50 -8.09 10.51
CA PRO A 175 -17.58 -7.34 11.35
C PRO A 175 -16.26 -7.00 10.65
N SER A 176 -15.79 -5.76 10.81
CA SER A 176 -14.61 -5.24 10.10
C SER A 176 -13.62 -4.51 11.01
N ARG A 177 -12.32 -4.64 10.77
CA ARG A 177 -11.27 -3.88 11.46
C ARG A 177 -10.25 -3.45 10.42
N TRP A 178 -10.23 -2.16 10.12
CA TRP A 178 -9.39 -1.58 9.09
C TRP A 178 -8.46 -0.54 9.71
N LEU A 179 -7.29 -0.36 9.09
CA LEU A 179 -6.33 0.66 9.46
C LEU A 179 -5.88 1.39 8.19
N LEU A 180 -5.84 2.72 8.23
CA LEU A 180 -5.25 3.60 7.24
C LEU A 180 -4.14 4.42 7.90
N THR A 181 -2.92 4.31 7.38
CA THR A 181 -1.74 5.02 7.90
C THR A 181 -1.20 6.04 6.90
N ALA A 182 -0.62 7.14 7.40
CA ALA A 182 -0.01 8.19 6.58
C ALA A 182 1.32 7.78 5.92
N GLY A 183 1.97 6.75 6.45
CA GLY A 183 3.22 6.20 5.92
C GLY A 183 3.42 4.75 6.33
N ARG A 184 4.45 4.10 5.78
CA ARG A 184 4.87 2.75 6.16
C ARG A 184 5.86 2.82 7.33
N ASN A 185 7.15 2.72 7.04
CA ASN A 185 8.26 2.85 7.98
C ASN A 185 9.11 4.08 7.64
N GLU A 186 8.44 5.19 7.33
CA GLU A 186 9.08 6.42 6.88
C GLU A 186 8.58 7.62 7.68
N LEU A 187 9.32 8.73 7.58
CA LEU A 187 8.91 10.01 8.14
C LEU A 187 7.73 10.57 7.35
N VAL A 188 6.70 11.01 8.07
CA VAL A 188 5.51 11.67 7.52
C VAL A 188 5.60 13.18 7.76
N SER A 189 5.05 13.96 6.84
CA SER A 189 5.08 15.41 6.90
C SER A 189 3.86 15.94 7.66
N ASP A 190 4.07 16.72 8.72
CA ASP A 190 3.03 17.50 9.40
C ASP A 190 2.47 18.63 8.52
N GLY A 191 3.17 19.01 7.44
CA GLY A 191 2.74 20.07 6.53
C GLY A 191 3.28 21.45 6.93
N LYS A 192 2.69 22.51 6.38
CA LYS A 192 3.06 23.88 6.75
C LYS A 192 2.27 24.28 8.00
N PRO A 193 2.86 24.99 8.98
CA PRO A 193 2.10 25.45 10.14
C PRO A 193 0.84 26.23 9.75
N GLY A 194 -0.31 25.82 10.28
CA GLY A 194 -1.63 26.41 10.01
C GLY A 194 -2.33 25.89 8.75
N SER A 195 -1.72 24.93 8.03
CA SER A 195 -2.40 24.13 7.00
C SER A 195 -2.81 22.77 7.54
N HIS A 196 -3.14 21.83 6.67
CA HIS A 196 -3.31 20.42 7.03
C HIS A 196 -2.04 19.62 6.69
N SER A 197 -1.85 18.47 7.35
CA SER A 197 -0.86 17.49 6.87
C SER A 197 -1.27 17.01 5.47
N PRO A 198 -0.34 16.64 4.56
CA PRO A 198 -0.72 16.17 3.22
C PRO A 198 -1.61 14.93 3.24
N PHE A 199 -1.49 14.10 4.28
CA PHE A 199 -2.35 12.93 4.46
C PHE A 199 -3.73 13.33 4.97
N ALA A 200 -3.80 14.09 6.06
CA ALA A 200 -5.06 14.52 6.65
C ALA A 200 -5.86 15.40 5.68
N ASP A 201 -5.21 16.29 4.93
CA ASP A 201 -5.83 17.13 3.90
C ASP A 201 -6.61 16.28 2.89
N ASN A 202 -6.03 15.17 2.42
CA ASN A 202 -6.69 14.28 1.48
C ASN A 202 -7.85 13.49 2.12
N VAL A 203 -7.69 13.01 3.37
CA VAL A 203 -8.78 12.34 4.10
C VAL A 203 -9.96 13.30 4.28
N ILE A 204 -9.69 14.53 4.75
CA ILE A 204 -10.67 15.61 4.92
C ILE A 204 -11.34 15.91 3.59
N TYR A 205 -10.56 16.14 2.52
CA TYR A 205 -11.07 16.47 1.20
C TYR A 205 -12.05 15.42 0.68
N PHE A 206 -11.73 14.13 0.75
CA PHE A 206 -12.60 13.09 0.21
C PHE A 206 -13.86 12.86 1.04
N LEU A 207 -13.80 13.05 2.37
CA LEU A 207 -14.98 13.01 3.23
C LEU A 207 -15.89 14.24 3.02
N GLU A 208 -15.32 15.43 2.88
CA GLU A 208 -16.08 16.66 2.65
C GLU A 208 -16.81 16.66 1.30
N ASN A 209 -16.10 16.24 0.26
CA ASN A 209 -16.57 16.29 -1.12
C ASN A 209 -17.30 15.00 -1.54
N ASN A 210 -17.60 14.11 -0.60
CA ASN A 210 -18.40 12.93 -0.90
C ASN A 210 -19.85 13.31 -1.25
N ALA A 211 -20.23 13.07 -2.51
CA ALA A 211 -21.59 13.25 -2.99
C ALA A 211 -22.48 12.01 -2.74
N GLU A 212 -21.87 10.83 -2.62
CA GLU A 212 -22.59 9.56 -2.50
C GLU A 212 -23.28 9.38 -1.14
N PRO A 213 -24.39 8.62 -1.04
CA PRO A 213 -25.10 8.38 0.22
C PRO A 213 -24.24 7.75 1.32
N SER A 214 -23.26 6.93 0.92
CA SER A 214 -22.25 6.36 1.80
C SER A 214 -20.89 6.30 1.12
N LEU A 215 -19.82 6.24 1.91
CA LEU A 215 -18.46 6.02 1.42
C LEU A 215 -17.84 4.86 2.22
N SER A 216 -17.43 3.78 1.53
CA SER A 216 -16.78 2.65 2.21
C SER A 216 -15.34 2.99 2.61
N VAL A 217 -14.83 2.33 3.65
CA VAL A 217 -13.42 2.47 4.06
C VAL A 217 -12.45 2.13 2.93
N THR A 218 -12.72 1.08 2.13
CA THR A 218 -11.84 0.73 1.01
C THR A 218 -11.85 1.80 -0.07
N ALA A 219 -13.00 2.39 -0.39
CA ALA A 219 -13.07 3.48 -1.36
C ALA A 219 -12.38 4.76 -0.84
N LEU A 220 -12.48 5.06 0.45
CA LEU A 220 -11.74 6.16 1.08
C LEU A 220 -10.23 5.90 1.01
N ILE A 221 -9.79 4.70 1.40
CA ILE A 221 -8.38 4.28 1.36
C ILE A 221 -7.84 4.43 -0.07
N ASP A 222 -8.51 3.87 -1.08
CA ASP A 222 -8.05 3.93 -2.47
C ASP A 222 -7.91 5.37 -2.95
N LYS A 223 -8.86 6.24 -2.61
CA LYS A 223 -8.82 7.67 -2.97
C LYS A 223 -7.65 8.39 -2.29
N VAL A 224 -7.49 8.21 -0.97
CA VAL A 224 -6.42 8.85 -0.19
C VAL A 224 -5.04 8.36 -0.63
N VAL A 225 -4.86 7.04 -0.77
CA VAL A 225 -3.58 6.45 -1.18
C VAL A 225 -3.17 6.96 -2.56
N ASN A 226 -4.08 6.94 -3.52
CA ASN A 226 -3.80 7.46 -4.85
C ASN A 226 -3.45 8.95 -4.81
N ALA A 227 -4.17 9.77 -4.06
CA ALA A 227 -3.92 11.21 -4.03
C ALA A 227 -2.60 11.57 -3.34
N VAL A 228 -2.28 10.96 -2.20
CA VAL A 228 -1.07 11.27 -1.43
C VAL A 228 0.19 10.81 -2.17
N ILE A 229 0.21 9.62 -2.78
CA ILE A 229 1.37 9.13 -3.55
C ILE A 229 1.75 10.08 -4.71
N HIS A 230 0.75 10.74 -5.32
CA HIS A 230 1.00 11.65 -6.44
C HIS A 230 1.36 13.07 -6.01
N ASN A 231 1.03 13.48 -4.76
CA ASN A 231 1.12 14.88 -4.33
C ASN A 231 2.03 15.10 -3.10
N ALA A 232 2.47 14.03 -2.42
CA ALA A 232 3.32 14.09 -1.24
C ALA A 232 4.45 13.05 -1.32
N ARG A 233 5.50 13.25 -0.51
CA ARG A 233 6.62 12.30 -0.37
C ARG A 233 6.33 11.30 0.75
N GLN A 234 5.20 10.63 0.68
CA GLN A 234 4.69 9.67 1.67
C GLN A 234 3.93 8.55 0.96
N THR A 235 3.98 7.35 1.53
CA THR A 235 3.38 6.11 1.02
C THR A 235 2.33 5.62 2.03
N PRO A 236 1.14 6.23 2.07
CA PRO A 236 0.08 5.76 2.95
C PRO A 236 -0.32 4.33 2.58
N ARG A 237 -0.83 3.60 3.58
CA ARG A 237 -1.25 2.21 3.42
C ARG A 237 -2.56 1.98 4.16
N GLY A 238 -3.51 1.31 3.52
CA GLY A 238 -4.76 0.94 4.15
C GLY A 238 -5.08 -0.54 3.96
N GLU A 239 -5.19 -1.29 5.05
CA GLU A 239 -5.43 -2.73 5.03
C GLU A 239 -6.26 -3.20 6.24
N PRO A 240 -6.90 -4.39 6.16
CA PRO A 240 -7.52 -5.01 7.32
C PRO A 240 -6.48 -5.39 8.39
N LEU A 241 -6.84 -5.19 9.66
CA LEU A 241 -6.06 -5.68 10.79
C LEU A 241 -6.31 -7.18 10.98
N GLN A 242 -5.23 -7.95 11.09
CA GLN A 242 -5.27 -9.39 11.34
C GLN A 242 -5.41 -9.69 12.84
N ASP A 243 -5.96 -10.86 13.19
CA ASP A 243 -6.07 -11.36 14.58
C ASP A 243 -6.77 -10.42 15.58
N VAL A 244 -7.62 -9.51 15.11
CA VAL A 244 -8.43 -8.59 15.95
C VAL A 244 -9.93 -8.73 15.70
N GLY A 245 -10.35 -9.85 15.09
CA GLY A 245 -11.76 -10.16 14.83
C GLY A 245 -12.32 -9.58 13.52
N HIS A 246 -11.47 -9.22 12.56
CA HIS A 246 -11.92 -8.87 11.21
C HIS A 246 -12.48 -10.11 10.52
N ARG A 247 -13.64 -9.98 9.86
CA ARG A 247 -14.32 -11.10 9.19
C ARG A 247 -14.54 -10.88 7.69
N GLY A 248 -13.87 -9.90 7.10
CA GLY A 248 -13.97 -9.58 5.66
C GLY A 248 -14.94 -8.44 5.32
N GLY A 249 -15.63 -7.85 6.31
CA GLY A 249 -16.56 -6.75 6.06
C GLY A 249 -15.92 -5.38 5.90
N GLN A 250 -16.73 -4.34 5.78
CA GLN A 250 -16.28 -2.95 5.60
C GLN A 250 -17.17 -1.97 6.35
N PHE A 251 -16.56 -0.99 7.02
CA PHE A 251 -17.29 0.16 7.56
C PHE A 251 -17.67 1.12 6.44
N HIS A 252 -18.86 1.70 6.54
CA HIS A 252 -19.37 2.71 5.63
C HIS A 252 -19.65 4.01 6.38
N PHE A 253 -19.06 5.10 5.88
CA PHE A 253 -19.40 6.45 6.29
C PHE A 253 -20.74 6.84 5.66
N TYR A 254 -21.84 6.60 6.37
CA TYR A 254 -23.17 7.02 5.94
C TYR A 254 -23.40 8.51 6.19
N ARG A 255 -23.89 9.23 5.16
CA ARG A 255 -24.27 10.63 5.30
C ARG A 255 -25.46 10.76 6.26
N LYS A 256 -25.56 11.90 6.94
CA LYS A 256 -26.73 12.20 7.78
C LYS A 256 -28.01 12.17 6.93
N GLY A 257 -29.06 11.59 7.50
CA GLY A 257 -30.35 11.43 6.82
C GLY A 257 -30.43 10.24 5.86
N VAL A 258 -29.34 9.50 5.65
CA VAL A 258 -29.34 8.24 4.90
C VAL A 258 -29.50 7.10 5.88
N THR A 259 -30.65 6.43 5.91
CA THR A 259 -30.76 5.19 6.69
C THR A 259 -29.97 4.10 5.96
N PRO A 260 -29.07 3.36 6.63
CA PRO A 260 -28.46 2.17 6.05
C PRO A 260 -29.58 1.24 5.57
N THR A 261 -29.49 0.69 4.37
CA THR A 261 -30.53 -0.17 3.77
C THR A 261 -30.61 -1.56 4.43
N CYS A 262 -30.36 -1.65 5.75
CA CYS A 262 -30.41 -2.88 6.52
C CYS A 262 -31.29 -2.68 7.77
N SER A 263 -32.61 -2.56 7.57
CA SER A 263 -33.59 -2.85 8.63
C SER A 263 -34.98 -3.08 8.04
N ALA A 264 -35.33 -4.35 7.81
CA ALA A 264 -36.66 -4.95 7.99
C ALA A 264 -36.74 -6.33 7.31
N ALA A 265 -36.22 -7.36 7.97
CA ALA A 265 -36.64 -8.74 7.73
C ALA A 265 -36.84 -9.47 9.05
N THR A 266 -37.63 -8.89 9.95
CA THR A 266 -38.26 -9.66 11.01
C THR A 266 -39.64 -9.10 11.31
N ALA A 267 -40.65 -9.97 11.16
CA ALA A 267 -42.07 -9.83 11.52
C ALA A 267 -43.07 -9.59 10.37
N ALA A 268 -43.26 -10.61 9.53
CA ALA A 268 -44.59 -10.98 9.04
C ALA A 268 -44.64 -12.50 8.85
N VAL A 269 -45.19 -13.20 9.84
CA VAL A 269 -45.75 -14.54 9.65
C VAL A 269 -47.00 -14.34 8.81
N GLU A 270 -46.90 -14.47 7.49
CA GLU A 270 -48.07 -14.69 6.64
C GLU A 270 -48.12 -16.17 6.25
N GLN A 271 -49.26 -16.75 6.58
CA GLN A 271 -49.63 -18.13 6.36
C GLN A 271 -49.54 -18.47 4.87
N HIS A 272 -48.98 -19.64 4.56
CA HIS A 272 -49.03 -20.26 3.25
C HIS A 272 -50.44 -20.18 2.63
N PRO A 273 -50.60 -19.58 1.43
CA PRO A 273 -51.70 -19.93 0.56
C PRO A 273 -51.32 -21.17 -0.25
N ALA A 274 -52.30 -22.03 -0.47
CA ALA A 274 -52.18 -23.32 -1.13
C ALA A 274 -51.56 -23.26 -2.55
N LEU A 275 -50.84 -24.33 -2.91
CA LEU A 275 -50.29 -24.60 -4.24
C LEU A 275 -51.35 -24.49 -5.35
N PRO A 276 -51.09 -23.77 -6.47
CA PRO A 276 -51.93 -23.86 -7.65
C PRO A 276 -51.69 -25.19 -8.39
N THR A 277 -52.80 -25.75 -8.88
CA THR A 277 -52.96 -27.06 -9.52
C THR A 277 -52.28 -27.22 -10.88
N ARG A 278 -52.03 -28.49 -11.23
CA ARG A 278 -51.55 -29.02 -12.53
C ARG A 278 -52.26 -28.41 -13.75
N ALA A 279 -51.69 -27.37 -14.35
CA ALA A 279 -51.79 -27.10 -15.78
C ALA A 279 -50.68 -26.11 -16.16
N ASN A 280 -49.84 -26.50 -17.12
CA ASN A 280 -48.83 -25.68 -17.84
C ASN A 280 -47.34 -26.03 -17.68
N TYR A 281 -46.99 -27.23 -17.18
CA TYR A 281 -45.67 -27.81 -17.45
C TYR A 281 -45.70 -28.69 -18.71
N ARG A 282 -45.66 -28.06 -19.89
CA ARG A 282 -45.35 -28.80 -21.14
C ARG A 282 -44.43 -28.07 -22.13
N LYS A 283 -43.86 -26.91 -21.77
CA LYS A 283 -42.89 -26.21 -22.64
C LYS A 283 -41.51 -25.89 -22.03
N TYR A 284 -41.28 -26.15 -20.73
CA TYR A 284 -39.99 -25.88 -20.07
C TYR A 284 -39.39 -27.11 -19.37
N GLY A 285 -39.70 -28.32 -19.86
CA GLY A 285 -39.30 -29.59 -19.20
C GLY A 285 -37.92 -30.14 -19.59
N LEU A 286 -37.28 -29.63 -20.65
CA LEU A 286 -36.04 -30.25 -21.15
C LEU A 286 -34.76 -29.46 -20.82
N ILE A 287 -34.86 -28.15 -20.53
CA ILE A 287 -33.70 -27.30 -20.25
C ILE A 287 -33.36 -27.25 -18.74
N LEU A 288 -34.34 -27.47 -17.85
CA LEU A 288 -34.09 -27.50 -16.41
C LEU A 288 -33.50 -28.83 -15.91
N ALA A 289 -33.75 -29.94 -16.62
CA ALA A 289 -33.32 -31.27 -16.19
C ALA A 289 -31.83 -31.53 -16.45
N THR A 290 -31.23 -30.89 -17.45
CA THR A 290 -29.79 -31.00 -17.75
C THR A 290 -28.94 -30.06 -16.88
N ALA A 291 -29.46 -28.88 -16.52
CA ALA A 291 -28.78 -27.96 -15.61
C ALA A 291 -28.75 -28.46 -14.16
N LEU A 292 -29.82 -29.12 -13.68
CA LEU A 292 -29.84 -29.70 -12.34
C LEU A 292 -28.96 -30.95 -12.20
N THR A 293 -28.87 -31.80 -13.22
CA THR A 293 -28.01 -32.99 -13.14
C THR A 293 -26.53 -32.63 -13.18
N VAL A 294 -26.13 -31.62 -13.97
CA VAL A 294 -24.75 -31.12 -13.99
C VAL A 294 -24.39 -30.39 -12.70
N GLY A 295 -25.29 -29.56 -12.15
CA GLY A 295 -25.07 -28.87 -10.89
C GLY A 295 -24.95 -29.81 -9.68
N VAL A 296 -25.78 -30.85 -9.62
CA VAL A 296 -25.70 -31.88 -8.55
C VAL A 296 -24.48 -32.77 -8.74
N LEU A 297 -24.08 -33.09 -9.98
CA LEU A 297 -22.87 -33.87 -10.25
C LEU A 297 -21.60 -33.07 -9.93
N ILE A 298 -21.56 -31.77 -10.23
CA ILE A 298 -20.47 -30.85 -9.84
C ILE A 298 -20.42 -30.71 -8.31
N PHE A 299 -21.57 -30.60 -7.65
CA PHE A 299 -21.63 -30.54 -6.18
C PHE A 299 -21.22 -31.87 -5.53
N MET A 300 -21.59 -33.02 -6.10
CA MET A 300 -21.16 -34.34 -5.62
C MET A 300 -19.68 -34.62 -5.91
N LEU A 301 -19.13 -34.19 -7.06
CA LEU A 301 -17.69 -34.25 -7.34
C LEU A 301 -16.89 -33.31 -6.44
N ALA A 302 -17.39 -32.10 -6.17
CA ALA A 302 -16.80 -31.17 -5.22
C ALA A 302 -16.81 -31.74 -3.78
N ARG A 303 -17.83 -32.53 -3.43
CA ARG A 303 -17.91 -33.23 -2.14
C ARG A 303 -17.03 -34.48 -2.06
N GLN A 304 -16.79 -35.18 -3.18
CA GLN A 304 -15.87 -36.32 -3.25
C GLN A 304 -14.39 -35.91 -3.26
N LEU A 305 -14.06 -34.69 -3.69
CA LEU A 305 -12.71 -34.13 -3.65
C LEU A 305 -12.36 -33.44 -2.32
N ALA A 306 -13.33 -33.29 -1.42
CA ALA A 306 -13.16 -32.69 -0.09
C ALA A 306 -12.95 -33.74 1.02
N ALA A 307 -12.21 -34.81 0.73
CA ALA A 307 -11.50 -35.54 1.78
C ALA A 307 -10.22 -34.76 2.12
N PRO A 308 -9.82 -34.62 3.39
CA PRO A 308 -8.57 -33.97 3.73
C PRO A 308 -7.43 -34.89 3.31
N LEU A 309 -6.99 -34.79 2.05
CA LEU A 309 -5.66 -35.24 1.68
C LEU A 309 -4.70 -34.26 2.33
N GLU A 310 -4.05 -34.71 3.39
CA GLU A 310 -2.92 -34.02 4.01
C GLU A 310 -1.77 -34.01 2.99
N ILE A 311 -1.79 -33.06 2.05
CA ILE A 311 -0.74 -32.90 1.05
C ILE A 311 0.42 -32.17 1.73
N LYS A 312 1.40 -32.96 2.18
CA LYS A 312 2.61 -32.48 2.88
C LYS A 312 3.58 -31.66 2.02
N ASN A 313 3.23 -31.35 0.77
CA ASN A 313 4.12 -30.69 -0.19
C ASN A 313 3.54 -29.35 -0.66
N ALA A 314 4.21 -28.25 -0.28
CA ALA A 314 3.74 -26.88 -0.48
C ALA A 314 3.57 -26.51 -1.97
N GLU A 315 4.48 -26.93 -2.85
CA GLU A 315 4.41 -26.66 -4.30
C GLU A 315 3.15 -27.25 -4.96
N LYS A 316 2.70 -28.44 -4.51
CA LYS A 316 1.54 -29.12 -5.11
C LYS A 316 0.22 -28.45 -4.72
N LYS A 317 0.18 -27.78 -3.58
CA LYS A 317 -0.97 -27.00 -3.10
C LYS A 317 -1.12 -25.68 -3.86
N GLU A 318 0.00 -25.05 -4.20
CA GLU A 318 0.07 -23.82 -4.99
C GLU A 318 -0.38 -24.04 -6.44
N GLN A 319 0.06 -25.13 -7.07
CA GLN A 319 -0.35 -25.50 -8.44
C GLN A 319 -1.86 -25.78 -8.57
N ILE A 320 -2.47 -26.44 -7.57
CA ILE A 320 -3.92 -26.72 -7.56
C ILE A 320 -4.73 -25.44 -7.37
N SER A 321 -4.24 -24.50 -6.56
CA SER A 321 -4.87 -23.19 -6.36
C SER A 321 -4.84 -22.32 -7.63
N ALA A 322 -3.71 -22.31 -8.34
CA ALA A 322 -3.56 -21.57 -9.60
C ALA A 322 -4.45 -22.14 -10.71
N ALA A 323 -4.55 -23.47 -10.81
CA ALA A 323 -5.44 -24.14 -11.76
C ALA A 323 -6.92 -23.86 -11.47
N GLY A 324 -7.31 -23.79 -10.19
CA GLY A 324 -8.67 -23.42 -9.78
C GLY A 324 -9.04 -21.98 -10.16
N ALA A 325 -8.10 -21.04 -10.00
CA ALA A 325 -8.30 -19.65 -10.39
C ALA A 325 -8.47 -19.48 -11.92
N LEU A 326 -7.69 -20.21 -12.71
CA LEU A 326 -7.77 -20.19 -14.18
C LEU A 326 -9.12 -20.74 -14.68
N LEU A 327 -9.63 -21.82 -14.07
CA LEU A 327 -10.94 -22.39 -14.41
C LEU A 327 -12.10 -21.44 -14.09
N LEU A 328 -12.00 -20.71 -12.98
CA LEU A 328 -12.99 -19.69 -12.60
C LEU A 328 -12.98 -18.48 -13.55
N GLN A 329 -11.79 -18.07 -14.01
CA GLN A 329 -11.66 -17.02 -15.03
C GLN A 329 -12.26 -17.45 -16.36
N GLN A 330 -11.98 -18.68 -16.82
CA GLN A 330 -12.57 -19.22 -18.04
C GLN A 330 -14.10 -19.30 -17.97
N ALA A 331 -14.65 -19.82 -16.86
CA ALA A 331 -16.10 -19.93 -16.67
C ALA A 331 -16.81 -18.56 -16.68
N ARG A 332 -16.16 -17.53 -16.13
CA ARG A 332 -16.69 -16.16 -16.16
C ARG A 332 -16.67 -15.56 -17.56
N TYR A 333 -15.62 -15.83 -18.34
CA TYR A 333 -15.53 -15.41 -19.73
C TYR A 333 -16.60 -16.09 -20.60
N ASP A 334 -16.76 -17.41 -20.48
CA ASP A 334 -17.75 -18.19 -21.22
C ASP A 334 -19.20 -17.73 -20.89
N SER A 335 -19.46 -17.36 -19.64
CA SER A 335 -20.75 -16.79 -19.23
C SER A 335 -21.03 -15.44 -19.90
N LEU A 336 -20.01 -14.57 -20.03
CA LEU A 336 -20.15 -13.28 -20.71
C LEU A 336 -20.41 -13.46 -22.21
N LEU A 337 -19.69 -14.38 -22.86
CA LEU A 337 -19.91 -14.71 -24.26
C LEU A 337 -21.30 -15.29 -24.49
N THR A 338 -21.75 -16.22 -23.64
CA THR A 338 -23.08 -16.82 -23.76
C THR A 338 -24.18 -15.77 -23.67
N ALA A 339 -24.07 -14.83 -22.72
CA ALA A 339 -25.02 -13.73 -22.59
C ALA A 339 -24.99 -12.79 -23.81
N ALA A 340 -23.80 -12.41 -24.28
CA ALA A 340 -23.63 -11.54 -25.44
C ALA A 340 -24.16 -12.17 -26.74
N THR A 341 -23.88 -13.46 -26.97
CA THR A 341 -24.35 -14.20 -28.14
C THR A 341 -25.85 -14.44 -28.09
N GLY A 342 -26.43 -14.74 -26.92
CA GLY A 342 -27.87 -14.87 -26.74
C GLY A 342 -28.62 -13.57 -27.09
N LEU A 343 -28.16 -12.45 -26.54
CA LEU A 343 -28.74 -11.13 -26.85
C LEU A 343 -28.57 -10.75 -28.33
N PHE A 344 -27.43 -11.06 -28.94
CA PHE A 344 -27.23 -10.83 -30.37
C PHE A 344 -28.18 -11.66 -31.25
N GLN A 345 -28.44 -12.93 -30.90
CA GLN A 345 -29.34 -13.80 -31.66
C GLN A 345 -30.81 -13.39 -31.52
N GLU A 346 -31.20 -12.83 -30.39
CA GLU A 346 -32.56 -12.37 -30.09
C GLU A 346 -32.80 -10.90 -30.50
N ALA A 347 -31.76 -10.18 -30.94
CA ALA A 347 -31.83 -8.77 -31.29
C ALA A 347 -32.67 -8.53 -32.56
N THR A 348 -33.75 -7.78 -32.39
CA THR A 348 -34.66 -7.34 -33.45
C THR A 348 -34.59 -5.84 -33.73
N GLY A 349 -33.92 -5.08 -32.85
CA GLY A 349 -33.83 -3.62 -32.93
C GLY A 349 -32.47 -3.07 -32.50
N ARG A 350 -32.22 -1.81 -32.85
CA ARG A 350 -30.94 -1.11 -32.65
C ARG A 350 -30.43 -1.17 -31.21
N GLU A 351 -31.29 -0.92 -30.22
CA GLU A 351 -30.93 -0.91 -28.80
C GLU A 351 -30.37 -2.27 -28.34
N GLN A 352 -30.93 -3.37 -28.83
CA GLN A 352 -30.49 -4.73 -28.48
C GLN A 352 -29.14 -5.07 -29.13
N TYR A 353 -28.86 -4.56 -30.34
CA TYR A 353 -27.54 -4.68 -30.96
C TYR A 353 -26.48 -3.82 -30.25
N GLU A 354 -26.84 -2.64 -29.72
CA GLU A 354 -25.95 -1.81 -28.91
C GLU A 354 -25.66 -2.48 -27.54
N GLU A 355 -26.65 -3.13 -26.93
CA GLU A 355 -26.49 -3.89 -25.69
C GLU A 355 -25.61 -5.15 -25.87
N ALA A 356 -25.85 -5.91 -26.95
CA ALA A 356 -24.99 -7.03 -27.33
C ALA A 356 -23.55 -6.57 -27.62
N LEU A 357 -23.38 -5.44 -28.31
CA LEU A 357 -22.07 -4.83 -28.57
C LEU A 357 -21.35 -4.44 -27.27
N ALA A 358 -22.08 -3.89 -26.29
CA ALA A 358 -21.52 -3.53 -25.00
C ALA A 358 -21.04 -4.76 -24.22
N LEU A 359 -21.80 -5.87 -24.25
CA LEU A 359 -21.43 -7.12 -23.59
C LEU A 359 -20.26 -7.83 -24.26
N PHE A 360 -20.20 -7.89 -25.59
CA PHE A 360 -19.00 -8.38 -26.28
C PHE A 360 -17.78 -7.49 -25.97
N GLY A 361 -17.96 -6.18 -25.83
CA GLY A 361 -16.91 -5.26 -25.38
C GLY A 361 -16.45 -5.52 -23.94
N GLN A 362 -17.34 -5.96 -23.05
CA GLN A 362 -16.97 -6.39 -21.70
C GLN A 362 -16.22 -7.73 -21.72
N ALA A 363 -16.67 -8.70 -22.52
CA ALA A 363 -16.01 -9.98 -22.71
C ALA A 363 -14.60 -9.80 -23.28
N LEU A 364 -14.42 -8.95 -24.30
CA LEU A 364 -13.12 -8.63 -24.89
C LEU A 364 -12.14 -8.09 -23.85
N ARG A 365 -12.55 -7.05 -23.08
CA ARG A 365 -11.72 -6.49 -22.01
C ARG A 365 -11.38 -7.52 -20.93
N PHE A 366 -12.32 -8.41 -20.61
CA PHE A 366 -12.09 -9.47 -19.64
C PHE A 366 -11.07 -10.50 -20.15
N ALA A 367 -11.16 -10.92 -21.41
CA ALA A 367 -10.19 -11.81 -22.03
C ALA A 367 -8.78 -11.18 -22.08
N GLU A 368 -8.67 -9.93 -22.52
CA GLU A 368 -7.42 -9.19 -22.60
C GLU A 368 -6.73 -9.05 -21.23
N ASN A 369 -7.50 -8.76 -20.17
CA ASN A 369 -6.99 -8.59 -18.81
C ASN A 369 -6.56 -9.91 -18.14
N ASN A 370 -7.07 -11.05 -18.61
CA ASN A 370 -6.81 -12.37 -18.02
C ASN A 370 -6.03 -13.32 -18.96
N GLY A 371 -5.58 -12.84 -20.12
CA GLY A 371 -4.80 -13.63 -21.09
C GLY A 371 -5.59 -14.77 -21.75
N LEU A 372 -6.90 -14.62 -21.91
CA LEU A 372 -7.78 -15.59 -22.55
C LEU A 372 -7.93 -15.31 -24.06
N ASP A 373 -8.31 -16.32 -24.84
CA ASP A 373 -8.59 -16.15 -26.27
C ASP A 373 -9.81 -15.24 -26.49
N ALA A 374 -9.61 -14.17 -27.28
CA ALA A 374 -10.58 -13.10 -27.47
C ALA A 374 -11.34 -13.18 -28.81
N GLU A 375 -11.00 -14.13 -29.69
CA GLU A 375 -11.49 -14.19 -31.07
C GLU A 375 -13.03 -14.17 -31.15
N THR A 376 -13.69 -14.90 -30.26
CA THR A 376 -15.16 -14.98 -30.23
C THR A 376 -15.80 -13.63 -29.87
N ALA A 377 -15.22 -12.89 -28.94
CA ALA A 377 -15.70 -11.55 -28.56
C ALA A 377 -15.48 -10.53 -29.69
N GLU A 378 -14.31 -10.56 -30.34
CA GLU A 378 -14.00 -9.69 -31.47
C GLU A 378 -14.93 -9.92 -32.66
N ASN A 379 -15.23 -11.18 -32.96
CA ASN A 379 -16.16 -11.54 -34.03
C ASN A 379 -17.59 -11.09 -33.72
N GLY A 380 -18.04 -11.22 -32.47
CA GLY A 380 -19.33 -10.71 -32.00
C GLY A 380 -19.46 -9.18 -32.15
N ILE A 381 -18.42 -8.42 -31.77
CA ILE A 381 -18.36 -6.96 -31.96
C ILE A 381 -18.49 -6.59 -33.44
N ARG A 382 -17.77 -7.31 -34.31
CA ARG A 382 -17.78 -7.10 -35.76
C ARG A 382 -19.16 -7.33 -36.35
N GLN A 383 -19.87 -8.36 -35.88
CA GLN A 383 -21.23 -8.68 -36.32
C GLN A 383 -22.25 -7.65 -35.83
N CYS A 384 -22.18 -7.23 -34.56
CA CYS A 384 -23.05 -6.18 -34.02
C CYS A 384 -22.90 -4.86 -34.79
N ARG A 385 -21.66 -4.44 -35.09
CA ARG A 385 -21.40 -3.21 -35.86
C ARG A 385 -21.93 -3.26 -37.29
N LYS A 386 -22.06 -4.44 -37.91
CA LYS A 386 -22.67 -4.58 -39.24
C LYS A 386 -24.19 -4.37 -39.21
N MET A 387 -24.83 -4.64 -38.08
CA MET A 387 -26.28 -4.51 -37.91
C MET A 387 -26.71 -3.09 -37.47
N LEU A 388 -25.77 -2.25 -37.05
CA LEU A 388 -26.00 -0.86 -36.67
C LEU A 388 -25.73 0.09 -37.85
N PRO A 389 -26.69 0.93 -38.29
CA PRO A 389 -26.45 1.87 -39.39
C PRO A 389 -25.45 2.96 -38.99
N SER A 390 -24.44 3.17 -39.84
CA SER A 390 -23.31 4.08 -39.62
C SER A 390 -23.73 5.56 -39.56
N SER A 391 -23.28 6.29 -38.54
CA SER A 391 -23.15 7.74 -38.59
C SER A 391 -21.66 8.12 -38.56
N ALA A 392 -21.20 8.65 -39.69
CA ALA A 392 -19.91 9.30 -40.00
C ALA A 392 -18.84 8.44 -40.72
N PRO A 393 -18.18 9.02 -41.76
CA PRO A 393 -17.36 8.29 -42.73
C PRO A 393 -15.97 7.94 -42.17
N GLU A 394 -15.50 6.74 -42.49
CA GLU A 394 -14.08 6.39 -42.38
C GLU A 394 -13.27 7.19 -43.42
N PRO A 395 -12.10 7.75 -43.06
CA PRO A 395 -11.14 8.18 -44.06
C PRO A 395 -10.55 6.91 -44.70
N GLU A 396 -10.94 6.64 -45.94
CA GLU A 396 -10.23 5.72 -46.82
C GLU A 396 -8.82 6.27 -47.11
N GLN A 397 -7.84 5.85 -46.32
CA GLN A 397 -6.47 5.68 -46.76
C GLN A 397 -5.93 4.36 -46.21
N GLY A 398 -5.74 3.37 -47.09
CA GLY A 398 -4.82 2.25 -46.84
C GLY A 398 -5.41 0.85 -46.71
N LYS A 399 -6.30 0.42 -47.60
CA LYS A 399 -6.50 -1.03 -47.90
C LYS A 399 -5.22 -1.58 -48.58
N ALA A 400 -4.15 -1.81 -47.81
CA ALA A 400 -2.97 -2.59 -48.22
C ALA A 400 -2.02 -2.98 -47.07
N ALA A 401 -2.41 -2.87 -45.81
CA ALA A 401 -1.67 -3.47 -44.70
C ALA A 401 -2.65 -4.32 -43.88
N ILE A 402 -2.47 -5.63 -43.91
CA ILE A 402 -2.94 -6.51 -42.83
C ILE A 402 -2.58 -5.77 -41.53
N ASN A 403 -3.59 -5.40 -40.73
CA ASN A 403 -3.39 -4.53 -39.58
C ASN A 403 -2.40 -5.23 -38.62
N ASN A 404 -1.12 -4.92 -38.74
CA ASN A 404 -0.01 -5.62 -38.10
C ASN A 404 0.11 -5.26 -36.61
N TYR A 405 -0.76 -4.39 -36.09
CA TYR A 405 -0.72 -3.96 -34.70
C TYR A 405 -0.87 -5.15 -33.72
N PRO A 406 -1.88 -6.04 -33.83
CA PRO A 406 -1.99 -7.20 -32.95
C PRO A 406 -0.79 -8.15 -33.13
N THR A 407 -0.30 -8.34 -34.34
CA THR A 407 0.88 -9.18 -34.65
C THR A 407 2.15 -8.63 -33.99
N LEU A 408 2.39 -7.31 -34.08
CA LEU A 408 3.54 -6.64 -33.49
C LEU A 408 3.44 -6.56 -31.97
N LEU A 409 2.23 -6.36 -31.43
CA LEU A 409 1.97 -6.44 -29.99
C LEU A 409 2.24 -7.85 -29.45
N ALA A 410 1.73 -8.89 -30.12
CA ALA A 410 1.98 -10.28 -29.75
C ALA A 410 3.47 -10.64 -29.85
N LYS A 411 4.16 -10.20 -30.91
CA LYS A 411 5.61 -10.36 -31.05
C LYS A 411 6.36 -9.65 -29.92
N GLY A 412 5.97 -8.42 -29.57
CA GLY A 412 6.56 -7.66 -28.48
C GLY A 412 6.39 -8.34 -27.11
N ARG A 413 5.18 -8.85 -26.82
CA ARG A 413 4.91 -9.64 -25.60
C ARG A 413 5.75 -10.91 -25.53
N SER A 414 5.78 -11.69 -26.62
CA SER A 414 6.58 -12.92 -26.68
C SER A 414 8.08 -12.65 -26.50
N LEU A 415 8.61 -11.59 -27.11
CA LEU A 415 10.01 -11.22 -26.93
C LEU A 415 10.32 -10.77 -25.49
N PHE A 416 9.38 -10.06 -24.84
CA PHE A 416 9.49 -9.65 -23.44
C PHE A 416 9.54 -10.88 -22.51
N GLU A 417 8.63 -11.85 -22.69
CA GLU A 417 8.60 -13.09 -21.91
C GLU A 417 9.87 -13.93 -22.08
N ASN A 418 10.50 -13.86 -23.26
CA ASN A 418 11.79 -14.50 -23.54
C ASN A 418 13.02 -13.69 -23.06
N GLY A 419 12.82 -12.60 -22.31
CA GLY A 419 13.88 -11.75 -21.77
C GLY A 419 14.61 -10.89 -22.81
N LYS A 420 14.11 -10.80 -24.05
CA LYS A 420 14.70 -10.02 -25.13
C LYS A 420 14.17 -8.59 -25.15
N PHE A 421 14.39 -7.85 -24.07
CA PHE A 421 13.74 -6.56 -23.81
C PHE A 421 14.03 -5.48 -24.87
N SER A 422 15.23 -5.45 -25.45
CA SER A 422 15.56 -4.50 -26.52
C SER A 422 14.77 -4.77 -27.81
N GLU A 423 14.68 -6.04 -28.22
CA GLU A 423 13.91 -6.46 -29.41
C GLU A 423 12.41 -6.29 -29.17
N ALA A 424 11.94 -6.58 -27.96
CA ALA A 424 10.57 -6.35 -27.52
C ALA A 424 10.19 -4.87 -27.59
N SER A 425 11.04 -3.98 -27.05
CA SER A 425 10.85 -2.53 -27.10
C SER A 425 10.70 -2.02 -28.53
N GLN A 426 11.53 -2.49 -29.46
CA GLN A 426 11.46 -2.09 -30.87
C GLN A 426 10.14 -2.53 -31.52
N ALA A 427 9.72 -3.77 -31.32
CA ALA A 427 8.46 -4.28 -31.86
C ALA A 427 7.23 -3.52 -31.31
N LEU A 428 7.27 -3.14 -30.03
CA LEU A 428 6.20 -2.37 -29.38
C LEU A 428 6.17 -0.90 -29.85
N GLU A 429 7.32 -0.29 -30.10
CA GLU A 429 7.40 1.05 -30.70
C GLU A 429 6.88 1.05 -32.15
N GLU A 430 7.18 0.02 -32.94
CA GLU A 430 6.58 -0.16 -34.26
C GLU A 430 5.06 -0.34 -34.18
N ALA A 431 4.56 -1.09 -33.20
CA ALA A 431 3.13 -1.20 -32.93
C ALA A 431 2.52 0.18 -32.61
N LEU A 432 3.18 1.00 -31.78
CA LEU A 432 2.69 2.34 -31.43
C LEU A 432 2.74 3.35 -32.59
N LYS A 433 3.58 3.14 -33.61
CA LYS A 433 3.51 3.92 -34.86
C LYS A 433 2.20 3.66 -35.62
N ILE A 434 1.66 2.44 -35.52
CA ILE A 434 0.40 2.05 -36.17
C ILE A 434 -0.81 2.46 -35.34
N ASN A 435 -0.77 2.21 -34.03
CA ASN A 435 -1.80 2.66 -33.08
C ASN A 435 -1.16 3.42 -31.90
N PRO A 436 -1.03 4.75 -32.02
CA PRO A 436 -0.41 5.57 -30.99
C PRO A 436 -1.11 5.48 -29.64
N GLN A 437 -2.43 5.23 -29.60
CA GLN A 437 -3.23 5.16 -28.38
C GLN A 437 -3.26 3.76 -27.74
N GLY A 438 -2.49 2.81 -28.26
CA GLY A 438 -2.42 1.43 -27.77
C GLY A 438 -1.92 1.34 -26.33
N LYS A 439 -2.84 1.18 -25.37
CA LYS A 439 -2.52 1.13 -23.93
C LYS A 439 -1.58 -0.03 -23.58
N ASP A 440 -1.82 -1.20 -24.13
CA ASP A 440 -1.02 -2.39 -23.87
C ASP A 440 0.41 -2.27 -24.38
N ALA A 441 0.58 -1.76 -25.60
CA ALA A 441 1.90 -1.54 -26.18
C ALA A 441 2.70 -0.53 -25.35
N ARG A 442 2.06 0.54 -24.85
CA ARG A 442 2.70 1.50 -23.94
C ARG A 442 3.07 0.87 -22.59
N ALA A 443 2.18 0.05 -22.02
CA ALA A 443 2.41 -0.61 -20.74
C ALA A 443 3.59 -1.59 -20.82
N PHE A 444 3.63 -2.45 -21.85
CA PHE A 444 4.76 -3.36 -22.06
C PHE A 444 6.05 -2.63 -22.42
N LEU A 445 5.96 -1.52 -23.16
CA LEU A 445 7.15 -0.70 -23.46
C LEU A 445 7.76 -0.10 -22.20
N LEU A 446 6.93 0.33 -21.24
CA LEU A 446 7.41 0.80 -19.94
C LEU A 446 8.14 -0.32 -19.17
N LYS A 447 7.55 -1.53 -19.14
CA LYS A 447 8.20 -2.72 -18.54
C LYS A 447 9.53 -3.06 -19.21
N CYS A 448 9.60 -2.99 -20.54
CA CYS A 448 10.86 -3.22 -21.27
C CYS A 448 11.95 -2.21 -20.86
N ARG A 449 11.58 -0.93 -20.69
CA ARG A 449 12.52 0.13 -20.29
C ARG A 449 13.03 -0.09 -18.87
N GLU A 450 12.14 -0.44 -17.96
CA GLU A 450 12.49 -0.79 -16.58
C GLU A 450 13.54 -1.91 -16.54
N GLU A 451 13.30 -3.03 -17.24
CA GLU A 451 14.24 -4.15 -17.28
C GLU A 451 15.61 -3.78 -17.89
N LEU A 452 15.61 -2.97 -18.96
CA LEU A 452 16.85 -2.51 -19.58
C LEU A 452 17.65 -1.56 -18.68
N ASP A 453 16.98 -0.66 -17.97
CA ASP A 453 17.63 0.25 -17.03
C ASP A 453 18.14 -0.48 -15.79
N TRP A 454 17.43 -1.53 -15.35
CA TRP A 454 17.91 -2.44 -14.31
C TRP A 454 19.20 -3.17 -14.72
N GLN A 455 19.20 -3.80 -15.90
CA GLN A 455 20.40 -4.48 -16.45
C GLN A 455 21.59 -3.53 -16.56
N ARG A 456 21.35 -2.27 -16.92
CA ARG A 456 22.39 -1.23 -16.95
C ARG A 456 22.89 -0.90 -15.54
N ALA A 457 21.99 -0.74 -14.57
CA ALA A 457 22.37 -0.47 -13.18
C ALA A 457 23.22 -1.61 -12.61
N GLU A 458 22.81 -2.86 -12.79
CA GLU A 458 23.57 -4.05 -12.37
C GLU A 458 24.96 -4.11 -13.02
N LYS A 459 25.03 -3.88 -14.33
CA LYS A 459 26.30 -3.88 -15.06
C LYS A 459 27.30 -2.83 -14.55
N THR A 460 26.80 -1.66 -14.14
CA THR A 460 27.67 -0.61 -13.57
C THR A 460 28.06 -0.87 -12.12
N ALA A 461 27.25 -1.64 -11.37
CA ALA A 461 27.40 -1.91 -9.95
C ALA A 461 27.73 -0.66 -9.11
N ALA A 462 27.24 0.51 -9.53
CA ALA A 462 27.52 1.79 -8.92
C ALA A 462 26.30 2.29 -8.14
N GLU A 463 26.53 2.89 -6.97
CA GLU A 463 25.47 3.46 -6.14
C GLU A 463 24.61 4.45 -6.95
N GLN A 464 25.25 5.32 -7.74
CA GLN A 464 24.55 6.28 -8.57
C GLN A 464 23.63 5.60 -9.60
N GLY A 465 24.04 4.46 -10.16
CA GLY A 465 23.23 3.67 -11.10
C GLY A 465 21.97 3.11 -10.44
N TYR A 466 22.13 2.45 -9.28
CA TYR A 466 21.00 1.93 -8.51
C TYR A 466 20.07 3.02 -7.97
N ARG A 467 20.61 4.17 -7.54
CA ARG A 467 19.80 5.31 -7.11
C ARG A 467 19.04 5.96 -8.26
N ALA A 468 19.65 6.09 -9.44
CA ALA A 468 18.97 6.59 -10.62
C ALA A 468 17.83 5.66 -11.03
N PHE A 469 18.07 4.34 -10.97
CA PHE A 469 17.05 3.32 -11.19
C PHE A 469 15.88 3.45 -10.20
N LEU A 470 16.15 3.47 -8.89
CA LEU A 470 15.14 3.62 -7.85
C LEU A 470 14.33 4.92 -7.97
N LYS A 471 14.95 5.99 -8.47
CA LYS A 471 14.27 7.26 -8.73
C LYS A 471 13.31 7.17 -9.93
N ALA A 472 13.70 6.45 -10.98
CA ALA A 472 12.89 6.29 -12.18
C ALA A 472 11.78 5.24 -11.98
N TYR A 473 12.04 4.19 -11.20
CA TYR A 473 11.18 3.03 -11.01
C TYR A 473 11.02 2.65 -9.52
N PRO A 474 10.40 3.49 -8.69
CA PRO A 474 10.33 3.28 -7.24
C PRO A 474 9.54 2.01 -6.84
N ASN A 475 8.59 1.58 -7.66
CA ASN A 475 7.75 0.40 -7.44
C ASN A 475 8.18 -0.81 -8.29
N SER A 476 9.43 -0.82 -8.78
CA SER A 476 9.96 -1.94 -9.54
C SER A 476 10.01 -3.22 -8.71
N SER A 477 9.89 -4.39 -9.35
CA SER A 477 10.25 -5.66 -8.73
C SER A 477 11.72 -5.72 -8.30
N HIS A 478 12.57 -4.88 -8.89
CA HIS A 478 13.99 -4.78 -8.58
C HIS A 478 14.31 -3.80 -7.44
N THR A 479 13.31 -3.13 -6.86
CA THR A 479 13.52 -2.10 -5.81
C THR A 479 14.25 -2.67 -4.58
N GLU A 480 13.81 -3.83 -4.07
CA GLU A 480 14.46 -4.45 -2.91
C GLU A 480 15.89 -4.88 -3.24
N GLN A 481 16.11 -5.49 -4.41
CA GLN A 481 17.44 -5.90 -4.85
C GLN A 481 18.37 -4.69 -5.06
N ALA A 482 17.88 -3.59 -5.61
CA ALA A 482 18.62 -2.35 -5.77
C ALA A 482 19.07 -1.78 -4.42
N GLN A 483 18.17 -1.77 -3.42
CA GLN A 483 18.47 -1.33 -2.06
C GLN A 483 19.47 -2.25 -1.37
N GLN A 484 19.33 -3.58 -1.53
CA GLN A 484 20.29 -4.55 -1.02
C GLN A 484 21.66 -4.39 -1.68
N ASN A 485 21.72 -4.14 -2.98
CA ASN A 485 22.97 -3.89 -3.70
C ASN A 485 23.63 -2.58 -3.21
N ILE A 486 22.85 -1.53 -2.96
CA ILE A 486 23.34 -0.29 -2.33
C ILE A 486 23.85 -0.58 -0.91
N ALA A 487 23.09 -1.32 -0.09
CA ALA A 487 23.51 -1.68 1.26
C ALA A 487 24.78 -2.56 1.26
N ALA A 488 24.94 -3.45 0.27
CA ALA A 488 26.14 -4.24 0.08
C ALA A 488 27.36 -3.36 -0.27
N LEU A 489 27.17 -2.28 -1.05
CA LEU A 489 28.20 -1.26 -1.25
C LEU A 489 28.59 -0.58 0.08
N TYR A 490 27.69 -0.52 1.07
CA TYR A 490 28.01 0.01 2.40
C TYR A 490 28.47 -1.04 3.43
N ARG A 491 28.57 -2.33 3.09
CA ARG A 491 28.99 -3.39 4.03
C ARG A 491 30.50 -3.64 4.10
N TYR A 492 31.33 -3.03 3.26
CA TYR A 492 32.78 -3.20 3.38
C TYR A 492 33.37 -2.27 4.45
N GLU A 493 34.29 -2.76 5.28
CA GLU A 493 35.02 -1.93 6.25
C GLU A 493 36.25 -1.29 5.60
N LEU A 494 36.44 0.02 5.83
CA LEU A 494 37.69 0.69 5.51
C LEU A 494 38.74 0.31 6.57
N TYR A 495 39.80 -0.35 6.14
CA TYR A 495 40.91 -0.79 6.98
C TYR A 495 42.23 -0.29 6.42
N PHE A 496 43.05 0.31 7.27
CA PHE A 496 44.43 0.64 6.96
C PHE A 496 45.33 0.31 8.15
N ALA A 497 46.57 -0.05 7.84
CA ALA A 497 47.63 -0.25 8.81
C ALA A 497 48.71 0.81 8.60
N THR A 498 49.40 1.16 9.68
CA THR A 498 50.44 2.19 9.69
C THR A 498 51.74 1.60 10.20
N ASN A 499 52.85 2.01 9.59
CA ASN A 499 54.19 1.67 10.04
C ASN A 499 55.03 2.94 10.07
N LEU A 500 55.69 3.21 11.19
CA LEU A 500 56.61 4.33 11.35
C LEU A 500 58.01 3.78 11.58
N ASN A 501 58.94 4.12 10.69
CA ASN A 501 60.32 3.68 10.82
C ASN A 501 61.17 4.63 11.68
N GLN A 502 62.45 4.28 11.91
CA GLN A 502 63.39 5.07 12.71
C GLN A 502 63.75 6.43 12.08
N ASP A 503 63.51 6.62 10.78
CA ASP A 503 63.75 7.87 10.05
C ASP A 503 62.51 8.77 10.02
N ASN A 504 61.48 8.48 10.82
CA ASN A 504 60.19 9.17 10.83
C ASN A 504 59.45 9.13 9.47
N LEU A 505 59.66 8.08 8.68
CA LEU A 505 58.86 7.79 7.49
C LEU A 505 57.63 6.97 7.89
N LEU A 506 56.45 7.56 7.70
CA LEU A 506 55.17 6.92 7.92
C LEU A 506 54.69 6.27 6.62
N THR A 507 54.49 4.95 6.65
CA THR A 507 53.84 4.19 5.59
C THR A 507 52.41 3.84 6.01
N ILE A 508 51.45 4.17 5.15
CA ILE A 508 50.02 3.89 5.33
C ILE A 508 49.61 2.84 4.29
N ASN A 509 49.32 1.63 4.76
CA ASN A 509 48.90 0.51 3.93
C ASN A 509 47.38 0.37 3.99
N ILE A 510 46.68 0.68 2.90
CA ILE A 510 45.22 0.56 2.83
C ILE A 510 44.87 -0.88 2.45
N GLY A 511 44.40 -1.65 3.43
CA GLY A 511 44.11 -3.08 3.24
C GLY A 511 42.71 -3.36 2.68
N LYS A 512 41.72 -2.49 2.96
CA LYS A 512 40.36 -2.58 2.42
C LYS A 512 39.77 -1.19 2.25
N GLY A 513 39.11 -0.92 1.13
CA GLY A 513 38.41 0.33 0.83
C GLY A 513 38.26 0.58 -0.67
N LYS A 514 37.52 1.62 -1.06
CA LYS A 514 37.31 1.95 -2.48
C LYS A 514 38.04 3.24 -2.88
N ALA A 515 39.02 3.13 -3.77
CA ALA A 515 39.78 4.28 -4.25
C ALA A 515 38.91 5.25 -5.08
N PRO A 516 39.26 6.55 -5.17
CA PRO A 516 40.42 7.20 -4.55
C PRO A 516 40.27 7.36 -3.03
N PHE A 517 41.40 7.49 -2.34
CA PHE A 517 41.47 7.66 -0.89
C PHE A 517 42.00 9.05 -0.53
N ASP A 518 41.27 9.78 0.30
CA ASP A 518 41.72 11.04 0.89
C ASP A 518 42.34 10.77 2.26
N ILE A 519 43.63 11.05 2.38
CA ILE A 519 44.42 10.83 3.59
C ILE A 519 44.72 12.19 4.22
N THR A 520 44.35 12.34 5.49
CA THR A 520 44.68 13.51 6.30
C THR A 520 45.51 13.09 7.50
N ILE A 521 46.69 13.69 7.68
CA ILE A 521 47.55 13.48 8.84
C ILE A 521 47.58 14.80 9.62
N THR A 522 47.11 14.78 10.86
CA THR A 522 47.04 15.95 11.74
C THR A 522 48.04 15.79 12.88
N TYR A 523 48.91 16.79 13.06
CA TYR A 523 49.79 16.85 14.21
C TYR A 523 49.03 17.44 15.39
N LEU A 524 48.77 16.64 16.43
CA LEU A 524 47.84 17.03 17.49
C LEU A 524 48.38 18.16 18.38
N ALA A 525 49.69 18.38 18.41
CA ALA A 525 50.30 19.42 19.23
C ALA A 525 50.16 20.83 18.62
N THR A 526 50.19 20.98 17.29
CA THR A 526 50.10 22.28 16.61
C THR A 526 48.84 22.45 15.77
N GLY A 527 48.15 21.35 15.44
CA GLY A 527 47.02 21.34 14.51
C GLY A 527 47.43 21.36 13.03
N GLU A 528 48.72 21.35 12.69
CA GLU A 528 49.17 21.27 11.28
C GLU A 528 48.68 19.99 10.60
N GLN A 529 48.34 20.11 9.31
CA GLN A 529 47.78 19.02 8.53
C GLN A 529 48.53 18.78 7.22
N ILE A 530 48.74 17.52 6.89
CA ILE A 530 49.13 17.07 5.55
C ILE A 530 47.91 16.37 4.95
N ARG A 531 47.52 16.79 3.73
CA ARG A 531 46.41 16.18 2.98
C ARG A 531 46.92 15.66 1.64
N LYS A 532 46.55 14.42 1.30
CA LYS A 532 46.92 13.76 0.05
C LYS A 532 45.76 12.89 -0.44
N THR A 533 45.69 12.72 -1.76
CA THR A 533 44.75 11.80 -2.39
C THR A 533 45.53 10.67 -3.07
N ALA A 534 45.23 9.42 -2.72
CA ALA A 534 45.79 8.23 -3.34
C ALA A 534 44.80 7.66 -4.37
N PRO A 535 45.20 7.45 -5.63
CA PRO A 535 44.30 6.99 -6.69
C PRO A 535 43.95 5.50 -6.58
N ASP A 536 44.72 4.74 -5.81
CA ASP A 536 44.59 3.31 -5.58
C ASP A 536 45.02 2.91 -4.16
N ALA A 537 44.97 1.62 -3.83
CA ALA A 537 45.31 1.10 -2.50
C ALA A 537 46.83 0.86 -2.30
N GLN A 538 47.68 1.48 -3.13
CA GLN A 538 49.12 1.35 -2.95
C GLN A 538 49.58 1.97 -1.62
N PRO A 539 50.64 1.42 -0.99
CA PRO A 539 51.23 1.99 0.21
C PRO A 539 51.57 3.47 0.01
N PHE A 540 51.07 4.31 0.92
CA PHE A 540 51.33 5.75 0.90
C PHE A 540 52.42 6.10 1.92
N GLU A 541 53.49 6.74 1.46
CA GLU A 541 54.62 7.12 2.30
C GLU A 541 54.68 8.63 2.50
N VAL A 542 54.87 9.07 3.74
CA VAL A 542 55.08 10.47 4.10
C VAL A 542 56.20 10.60 5.12
N ALA A 543 57.16 11.46 4.81
CA ALA A 543 58.18 11.87 5.77
C ALA A 543 57.55 12.84 6.79
N LEU A 544 57.60 12.47 8.07
CA LEU A 544 57.12 13.29 9.17
C LEU A 544 58.22 14.23 9.72
N SER A 545 59.40 14.25 9.10
CA SER A 545 60.53 15.13 9.43
C SER A 545 60.21 16.63 9.34
N GLN A 546 59.13 17.00 8.65
CA GLN A 546 58.61 18.37 8.60
C GLN A 546 57.94 18.84 9.91
N PHE A 547 57.55 17.93 10.80
CA PHE A 547 57.04 18.28 12.12
C PHE A 547 58.21 18.51 13.08
N ASN A 548 58.61 19.78 13.23
CA ASN A 548 59.78 20.18 14.01
C ASN A 548 59.50 20.02 15.53
N SER A 549 60.03 18.97 16.16
CA SER A 549 59.74 18.67 17.56
C SER A 549 60.68 19.41 18.52
N LYS A 550 60.16 20.39 19.28
CA LYS A 550 60.72 20.72 20.61
C LYS A 550 60.03 19.82 21.65
N GLU A 551 60.78 19.38 22.65
CA GLU A 551 60.52 18.23 23.55
C GLU A 551 59.06 18.00 24.01
N GLY A 552 58.58 16.75 23.91
CA GLY A 552 57.28 16.29 24.40
C GLY A 552 56.84 14.95 23.77
N LYS A 553 55.85 14.26 24.38
CA LYS A 553 55.18 13.10 23.75
C LYS A 553 54.24 13.63 22.66
N HIS A 554 54.67 13.54 21.41
CA HIS A 554 53.93 14.10 20.28
C HIS A 554 53.12 13.01 19.57
N MET A 555 51.86 13.31 19.27
CA MET A 555 50.90 12.38 18.67
C MET A 555 50.44 12.91 17.31
N VAL A 556 50.25 12.00 16.36
CA VAL A 556 49.58 12.28 15.08
C VAL A 556 48.25 11.53 15.01
N GLU A 557 47.26 12.15 14.38
CA GLU A 557 46.00 11.54 13.99
C GLU A 557 45.96 11.38 12.47
N ILE A 558 45.79 10.14 12.03
CA ILE A 558 45.71 9.77 10.62
C ILE A 558 44.26 9.42 10.34
N VAL A 559 43.64 10.12 9.40
CA VAL A 559 42.28 9.86 8.92
C VAL A 559 42.36 9.49 7.45
N VAL A 560 42.00 8.26 7.13
CA VAL A 560 41.82 7.81 5.74
C VAL A 560 40.33 7.85 5.45
N ARG A 561 39.96 8.50 4.36
CA ARG A 561 38.61 8.51 3.79
C ARG A 561 38.64 7.88 2.41
N ASP A 562 37.62 7.11 2.05
CA ASP A 562 37.52 6.50 0.73
C ASP A 562 36.49 7.20 -0.17
N HIS A 563 36.34 6.73 -1.41
CA HIS A 563 35.43 7.31 -2.41
C HIS A 563 33.96 7.33 -1.98
N ASN A 564 33.55 6.40 -1.11
CA ASN A 564 32.18 6.34 -0.59
C ASN A 564 32.05 7.10 0.74
N PHE A 565 32.98 8.01 1.03
CA PHE A 565 33.01 8.89 2.20
C PHE A 565 33.15 8.16 3.54
N LYS A 566 33.50 6.87 3.56
CA LYS A 566 33.82 6.18 4.82
C LYS A 566 35.16 6.68 5.32
N ALA A 567 35.24 6.99 6.61
CA ALA A 567 36.46 7.46 7.24
C ALA A 567 36.89 6.54 8.38
N LYS A 568 38.20 6.27 8.49
CA LYS A 568 38.79 5.57 9.62
C LYS A 568 39.94 6.41 10.17
N GLY A 569 39.96 6.57 11.48
CA GLY A 569 40.99 7.33 12.21
C GLY A 569 41.90 6.40 13.00
N GLN A 570 43.19 6.72 13.06
CA GLN A 570 44.15 6.09 13.97
C GLN A 570 45.04 7.17 14.59
N LYS A 571 45.21 7.15 15.92
CA LYS A 571 46.17 8.00 16.62
C LYS A 571 47.42 7.20 16.95
N MET A 572 48.60 7.80 16.77
CA MET A 572 49.87 7.16 17.13
C MET A 572 50.91 8.15 17.64
N PRO A 573 51.82 7.71 18.52
CA PRO A 573 52.95 8.52 18.95
C PRO A 573 54.01 8.60 17.85
N LEU A 574 54.67 9.75 17.73
CA LEU A 574 55.92 9.85 16.96
C LEU A 574 57.04 9.19 17.76
N LEU A 575 57.77 8.28 17.11
CA LEU A 575 58.97 7.68 17.68
C LEU A 575 60.09 8.74 17.67
N LYS A 576 60.81 8.85 18.80
CA LYS A 576 62.08 9.56 18.87
C LYS A 576 63.21 8.61 18.54
#